data_AF-A0A3N6PFD6-F1
#
_entry.id   AF-A0A3N6PFD6-F1
#
_cell.length_a   1.000
_cell.length_b   1.000
_cell.length_c   1.000
_cell.angle_alpha   90.00
_cell.angle_beta   90.00
_cell.angle_gamma   90.00
#
_symmetry.space_group_name_H-M   'P 1'
#
loop_
_entity.id
_entity.type
_entity.pdbx_description
1 polymer ?
#
loop_
_entity_poly.entity_id
_entity_poly.type
_entity_poly.pdbx_seq_one_letter_code
_entity_poly.pdbx_strand_id
1 'polypeptide(L)'
;MIRINRRRILNLASSICRMILNHCGWMCRMCVGSRLVRRILMMLLMSLNIALRSICLAGRVDLSRRIWFRGRLVFRMTMILMVTGVVLVSNTSGRATTLKTSTDFPNGESWLTRQKVKNSEGNAKQKRIALEQFDEFLDDYGYTLDTIDNDALESFSIWLDDEKGLAHSTLPHRWYAVRAYLNKHIDTEIGYLDDEDSYILEWIDGGTKTTQEQDKDIHWLPQDMIGELIDGAKNLKNRLVIQLLWHTGCRPSEVARMKHRRLDRENRCITVQTSKVEDSNAENYERDVFYGRSLRADMREWMDHGGRASYPYAEESPYLVVGYNTPGIGARQVNKIVRLAAKEAEIQEDMIETAGEDGDGEPVKNNRVVPKTLRHSFAVHSVRGRERSGSPAMDLERLRRLMGHASLDTTRQYLQFRRSELRDAYDQSHPG
;
A
#
# COMPACT_ATOMS: atom_id res chain seq x y z
N MET A 1 73.95 -4.29 -13.57
CA MET A 1 73.27 -3.50 -12.51
C MET A 1 72.65 -2.26 -13.13
N ILE A 2 71.34 -2.29 -13.43
CA ILE A 2 70.61 -1.12 -13.95
C ILE A 2 69.89 -0.45 -12.77
N ARG A 3 70.36 0.72 -12.33
CA ARG A 3 69.68 1.56 -11.33
C ARG A 3 68.45 2.20 -11.98
N ILE A 4 67.29 1.61 -11.77
CA ILE A 4 66.02 2.20 -12.20
C ILE A 4 65.67 3.37 -11.28
N ASN A 5 65.54 4.56 -11.88
CA ASN A 5 65.32 5.82 -11.17
C ASN A 5 63.88 5.91 -10.64
N ARG A 6 63.68 5.54 -9.36
CA ARG A 6 62.37 5.45 -8.66
C ARG A 6 61.48 6.69 -8.81
N ARG A 7 62.04 7.89 -8.96
CA ARG A 7 61.26 9.13 -9.16
C ARG A 7 60.50 9.16 -10.49
N ARG A 8 61.05 8.58 -11.57
CA ARG A 8 60.36 8.51 -12.87
C ARG A 8 59.16 7.55 -12.83
N ILE A 9 59.27 6.44 -12.10
CA ILE A 9 58.17 5.47 -11.95
C ILE A 9 57.02 6.05 -11.14
N LEU A 10 57.31 6.75 -10.04
CA LEU A 10 56.28 7.39 -9.21
C LEU A 10 55.55 8.51 -9.96
N ASN A 11 56.28 9.31 -10.76
CA ASN A 11 55.66 10.35 -11.59
C ASN A 11 54.80 9.75 -12.71
N LEU A 12 55.24 8.65 -13.34
CA LEU A 12 54.46 7.95 -14.36
C LEU A 12 53.18 7.33 -13.76
N ALA A 13 53.29 6.68 -12.60
CA ALA A 13 52.14 6.11 -11.89
C ALA A 13 51.13 7.17 -11.44
N SER A 14 51.59 8.32 -10.93
CA SER A 14 50.73 9.45 -10.57
C SER A 14 50.01 10.06 -11.78
N SER A 15 50.68 10.12 -12.93
CA SER A 15 50.10 10.65 -14.17
C SER A 15 49.04 9.70 -14.75
N ILE A 16 49.33 8.39 -14.76
CA ILE A 16 48.38 7.35 -15.18
C ILE A 16 47.16 7.32 -14.26
N CYS A 17 47.36 7.45 -12.95
CA CYS A 17 46.26 7.46 -11.97
C CYS A 17 45.35 8.68 -12.16
N ARG A 18 45.91 9.87 -12.44
CA ARG A 18 45.13 11.07 -12.76
C ARG A 18 44.38 10.94 -14.08
N MET A 19 44.98 10.32 -15.09
CA MET A 19 44.32 10.08 -16.38
C MET A 19 43.13 9.13 -16.25
N ILE A 20 43.28 8.05 -15.46
CA ILE A 20 42.20 7.07 -15.20
C ILE A 20 41.06 7.69 -14.39
N LEU A 21 41.39 8.48 -13.35
CA LEU A 21 40.37 9.17 -12.54
C LEU A 21 39.58 10.20 -13.35
N ASN A 22 40.24 10.94 -14.24
CA ASN A 22 39.57 11.89 -15.14
C ASN A 22 38.68 11.18 -16.17
N HIS A 23 39.13 10.06 -16.74
CA HIS A 23 38.30 9.26 -17.65
C HIS A 23 37.09 8.62 -16.94
N CYS A 24 37.27 8.12 -15.72
CA CYS A 24 36.18 7.55 -14.92
C CYS A 24 35.16 8.62 -14.49
N GLY A 25 35.64 9.81 -14.11
CA GLY A 25 34.77 10.95 -13.79
C GLY A 25 33.94 11.43 -14.98
N TRP A 26 34.50 11.36 -16.20
CA TRP A 26 33.79 11.67 -17.44
C TRP A 26 32.75 10.60 -17.81
N MET A 27 33.09 9.31 -17.67
CA MET A 27 32.17 8.19 -17.89
C MET A 27 31.00 8.15 -16.89
N CYS A 28 31.24 8.54 -15.64
CA CYS A 28 30.20 8.61 -14.60
C CYS A 28 29.17 9.73 -14.89
N ARG A 29 29.60 10.82 -15.54
CA ARG A 29 28.70 11.91 -15.99
C ARG A 29 27.89 11.57 -17.23
N MET A 30 28.37 10.69 -18.11
CA MET A 30 27.61 10.25 -19.30
C MET A 30 26.62 9.11 -19.02
N CYS A 31 26.77 8.33 -17.94
CA CYS A 31 25.86 7.23 -17.59
C CYS A 31 24.68 7.72 -16.71
N VAL A 32 23.66 8.31 -17.35
CA VAL A 32 22.43 8.81 -16.70
C VAL A 32 21.27 7.80 -16.80
N GLY A 33 21.50 6.51 -16.56
CA GLY A 33 20.36 5.57 -16.61
C GLY A 33 20.52 4.12 -16.16
N SER A 34 21.74 3.56 -16.07
CA SER A 34 21.88 2.15 -15.67
C SER A 34 22.58 1.98 -14.31
N ARG A 35 21.79 1.58 -13.29
CA ARG A 35 22.27 1.27 -11.92
C ARG A 35 23.37 0.20 -11.92
N LEU A 36 23.33 -0.75 -12.86
CA LEU A 36 24.33 -1.81 -13.02
C LEU A 36 25.71 -1.27 -13.42
N VAL A 37 25.76 -0.28 -14.32
CA VAL A 37 27.04 0.32 -14.77
C VAL A 37 27.66 1.14 -13.65
N ARG A 38 26.85 1.86 -12.85
CA ARG A 38 27.36 2.56 -11.65
C ARG A 38 27.92 1.59 -10.61
N ARG A 39 27.23 0.47 -10.31
CA ARG A 39 27.71 -0.55 -9.37
C ARG A 39 29.02 -1.20 -9.83
N ILE A 40 29.12 -1.59 -11.11
CA ILE A 40 30.35 -2.17 -11.67
C ILE A 40 31.50 -1.16 -11.64
N LEU A 41 31.24 0.11 -11.98
CA LEU A 41 32.24 1.17 -11.95
C LEU A 41 32.71 1.47 -10.52
N MET A 42 31.81 1.46 -9.53
CA MET A 42 32.15 1.61 -8.11
C MET A 42 33.00 0.45 -7.59
N MET A 43 32.66 -0.79 -7.94
CA MET A 43 33.44 -1.97 -7.55
C MET A 43 34.84 -1.97 -8.18
N LEU A 44 34.96 -1.54 -9.44
CA LEU A 44 36.25 -1.37 -10.10
C LEU A 44 37.07 -0.25 -9.44
N LEU A 45 36.46 0.86 -9.07
CA LEU A 45 37.12 1.97 -8.36
C LEU A 45 37.59 1.57 -6.96
N MET A 46 36.78 0.80 -6.21
CA MET A 46 37.18 0.24 -4.91
C MET A 46 38.34 -0.75 -5.06
N SER A 47 38.28 -1.63 -6.06
CA SER A 47 39.34 -2.61 -6.34
C SER A 47 40.64 -1.94 -6.75
N LEU A 48 40.56 -0.88 -7.57
CA LEU A 48 41.71 -0.08 -7.97
C LEU A 48 42.31 0.69 -6.79
N ASN A 49 41.48 1.23 -5.89
CA ASN A 49 41.92 1.92 -4.68
C ASN A 49 42.61 0.96 -3.69
N ILE A 50 42.10 -0.26 -3.55
CA ILE A 50 42.73 -1.33 -2.74
C ILE A 50 44.07 -1.76 -3.37
N ALA A 51 44.14 -1.92 -4.69
CA ALA A 51 45.37 -2.26 -5.39
C ALA A 51 46.43 -1.15 -5.27
N LEU A 52 46.03 0.12 -5.42
CA LEU A 52 46.91 1.29 -5.25
C LEU A 52 47.39 1.43 -3.81
N ARG A 53 46.53 1.19 -2.81
CA ARG A 53 46.91 1.18 -1.39
C ARG A 53 47.88 0.04 -1.08
N SER A 54 47.72 -1.12 -1.70
CA SER A 54 48.62 -2.27 -1.55
C SER A 54 50.00 -2.01 -2.19
N ILE A 55 50.05 -1.30 -3.31
CA ILE A 55 51.31 -0.85 -3.94
C ILE A 55 52.01 0.23 -3.09
N CYS A 56 51.25 1.11 -2.43
CA CYS A 56 51.79 2.07 -1.45
C CYS A 56 52.32 1.40 -0.17
N LEU A 57 51.64 0.36 0.32
CA LEU A 57 52.06 -0.43 1.50
C LEU A 57 53.32 -1.27 1.24
N ALA A 58 53.61 -1.62 -0.02
CA ALA A 58 54.82 -2.35 -0.40
C ALA A 58 56.09 -1.46 -0.43
N GLY A 59 55.96 -0.13 -0.33
CA GLY A 59 57.07 0.81 -0.22
C GLY A 59 57.16 1.36 1.21
N ARG A 60 58.01 0.75 2.05
CA ARG A 60 58.27 1.14 3.45
C ARG A 60 58.25 2.67 3.66
N VAL A 61 57.18 3.18 4.25
CA VAL A 61 57.16 4.42 5.04
C VAL A 61 56.33 4.12 6.29
N ASP A 62 57.02 4.14 7.42
CA ASP A 62 56.48 3.94 8.76
C ASP A 62 55.91 5.28 9.25
N LEU A 63 54.61 5.31 9.54
CA LEU A 63 54.00 6.29 10.43
C LEU A 63 53.04 5.52 11.34
N SER A 64 53.64 5.01 12.40
CA SER A 64 52.98 4.36 13.52
C SER A 64 52.00 5.28 14.27
N ARG A 65 50.94 4.63 14.79
CA ARG A 65 49.88 5.09 15.73
C ARG A 65 48.57 5.59 15.12
N ARG A 66 47.68 4.64 14.76
CA ARG A 66 46.35 4.45 15.39
C ARG A 66 45.56 3.33 14.68
N ILE A 67 44.80 2.60 15.50
CA ILE A 67 43.72 1.65 15.17
C ILE A 67 44.16 0.20 14.88
N TRP A 68 43.84 -0.64 15.85
CA TRP A 68 44.02 -2.08 15.91
C TRP A 68 42.62 -2.73 15.82
N PHE A 69 42.56 -3.91 15.20
CA PHE A 69 41.46 -4.91 15.13
C PHE A 69 40.31 -4.59 14.16
N ARG A 70 39.87 -5.52 13.28
CA ARG A 70 40.02 -6.99 13.24
C ARG A 70 39.83 -7.47 11.79
N GLY A 71 40.84 -8.15 11.22
CA GLY A 71 40.74 -8.86 9.95
C GLY A 71 40.61 -10.35 10.18
N ARG A 72 39.47 -10.93 9.83
CA ARG A 72 39.31 -12.39 9.71
C ARG A 72 38.05 -12.81 8.93
N LEU A 73 37.90 -12.40 7.66
CA LEU A 73 36.87 -13.01 6.80
C LEU A 73 37.03 -12.77 5.27
N VAL A 74 38.25 -12.75 4.70
CA VAL A 74 38.40 -12.50 3.24
C VAL A 74 38.92 -13.73 2.47
N PHE A 75 39.07 -14.89 3.11
CA PHE A 75 39.63 -16.08 2.44
C PHE A 75 38.64 -17.18 2.05
N ARG A 76 37.32 -16.89 2.01
CA ARG A 76 36.31 -17.90 1.63
C ARG A 76 35.39 -17.56 0.45
N MET A 77 35.52 -16.39 -0.15
CA MET A 77 34.52 -15.92 -1.14
C MET A 77 34.95 -16.03 -2.61
N THR A 78 36.15 -16.51 -2.90
CA THR A 78 36.69 -16.55 -4.27
C THR A 78 36.64 -17.92 -4.94
N MET A 79 36.02 -18.92 -4.30
CA MET A 79 36.05 -20.31 -4.81
C MET A 79 34.67 -21.00 -4.85
N ILE A 80 33.59 -20.25 -5.17
CA ILE A 80 32.25 -20.82 -5.44
C ILE A 80 31.59 -20.21 -6.70
N LEU A 81 32.33 -19.46 -7.54
CA LEU A 81 31.77 -18.84 -8.76
C LEU A 81 32.12 -19.53 -10.08
N MET A 82 32.75 -20.71 -10.04
CA MET A 82 32.91 -21.55 -11.23
C MET A 82 32.72 -23.01 -10.83
N VAL A 83 31.50 -23.52 -10.96
CA VAL A 83 31.13 -24.88 -11.40
C VAL A 83 29.63 -25.03 -11.18
N THR A 84 28.92 -25.48 -12.22
CA THR A 84 27.45 -25.60 -12.40
C THR A 84 26.75 -24.26 -12.63
N GLY A 85 26.09 -23.97 -13.75
CA GLY A 85 25.46 -24.86 -14.73
C GLY A 85 24.00 -24.46 -14.82
N VAL A 86 23.66 -23.68 -15.83
CA VAL A 86 22.33 -23.49 -16.45
C VAL A 86 21.13 -23.94 -15.60
N VAL A 87 20.39 -22.99 -15.03
CA VAL A 87 18.93 -23.11 -14.89
C VAL A 87 18.32 -21.79 -15.33
N LEU A 88 17.51 -21.89 -16.38
CA LEU A 88 16.62 -20.87 -16.91
C LEU A 88 15.84 -20.18 -15.79
N VAL A 89 16.00 -18.85 -15.65
CA VAL A 89 15.05 -18.03 -14.92
C VAL A 89 13.77 -17.99 -15.75
N SER A 90 12.90 -18.96 -15.49
CA SER A 90 11.49 -18.84 -15.83
C SER A 90 10.92 -17.72 -14.97
N ASN A 91 10.53 -16.65 -15.63
CA ASN A 91 9.73 -15.58 -15.05
C ASN A 91 8.37 -16.19 -14.67
N THR A 92 8.27 -16.70 -13.45
CA THR A 92 7.02 -17.16 -12.86
C THR A 92 6.61 -16.16 -11.79
N SER A 93 5.57 -15.41 -12.11
CA SER A 93 4.73 -14.66 -11.17
C SER A 93 3.92 -15.61 -10.28
N GLY A 94 4.61 -16.56 -9.64
CA GLY A 94 4.07 -17.52 -8.69
C GLY A 94 4.23 -16.99 -7.27
N ARG A 95 3.09 -16.79 -6.59
CA ARG A 95 3.03 -16.52 -5.14
C ARG A 95 3.95 -17.46 -4.38
N ALA A 96 4.99 -16.93 -3.74
CA ALA A 96 5.72 -17.68 -2.73
C ALA A 96 4.81 -17.86 -1.50
N THR A 97 4.58 -19.11 -1.11
CA THR A 97 3.80 -19.50 0.08
C THR A 97 4.63 -19.39 1.37
N THR A 98 5.95 -19.26 1.26
CA THR A 98 6.91 -19.27 2.36
C THR A 98 7.75 -17.99 2.39
N LEU A 99 8.12 -17.57 3.60
CA LEU A 99 8.92 -16.41 3.94
C LEU A 99 10.33 -16.70 3.45
N LYS A 100 10.80 -15.90 2.49
CA LYS A 100 12.11 -16.07 1.86
C LYS A 100 13.05 -15.03 2.44
N THR A 101 13.59 -15.33 3.61
CA THR A 101 14.44 -14.41 4.37
C THR A 101 15.79 -15.04 4.67
N SER A 102 16.84 -14.23 4.67
CA SER A 102 18.22 -14.63 4.98
C SER A 102 18.40 -14.94 6.47
N THR A 103 17.69 -14.22 7.34
CA THR A 103 17.86 -14.26 8.81
C THR A 103 17.17 -15.46 9.48
N ASP A 104 16.44 -16.31 8.72
CA ASP A 104 15.60 -17.41 9.22
C ASP A 104 14.71 -16.98 10.40
N PHE A 105 13.54 -16.39 10.12
CA PHE A 105 12.56 -16.05 11.17
C PHE A 105 11.90 -17.35 11.70
N PRO A 106 12.34 -17.92 12.83
CA PRO A 106 12.07 -19.33 13.16
C PRO A 106 10.57 -19.59 13.43
N ASN A 107 9.81 -18.53 13.68
CA ASN A 107 8.38 -18.56 13.93
C ASN A 107 7.57 -17.63 13.00
N GLY A 108 8.21 -17.04 11.99
CA GLY A 108 7.60 -16.07 11.06
C GLY A 108 6.39 -16.64 10.34
N GLU A 109 6.54 -17.81 9.72
CA GLU A 109 5.46 -18.46 8.98
C GLU A 109 4.27 -18.88 9.84
N SER A 110 4.57 -19.50 10.98
CA SER A 110 3.56 -19.90 11.96
C SER A 110 2.81 -18.68 12.53
N TRP A 111 3.50 -17.56 12.72
CA TRP A 111 2.86 -16.31 13.10
C TRP A 111 1.97 -15.75 11.98
N LEU A 112 2.47 -15.65 10.75
CA LEU A 112 1.71 -15.14 9.59
C LEU A 112 0.46 -15.97 9.32
N THR A 113 0.55 -17.30 9.45
CA THR A 113 -0.59 -18.22 9.34
C THR A 113 -1.63 -17.92 10.42
N ARG A 114 -1.22 -17.72 11.68
CA ARG A 114 -2.13 -17.31 12.77
C ARG A 114 -2.73 -15.93 12.53
N GLN A 115 -1.98 -14.98 11.98
CA GLN A 115 -2.52 -13.66 11.60
C GLN A 115 -3.54 -13.75 10.46
N LYS A 116 -3.35 -14.69 9.53
CA LYS A 116 -4.33 -14.96 8.46
C LYS A 116 -5.64 -15.50 9.00
N VAL A 117 -5.60 -16.36 10.02
CA VAL A 117 -6.79 -16.90 10.70
C VAL A 117 -7.47 -15.83 11.57
N LYS A 118 -6.68 -15.04 12.31
CA LYS A 118 -7.22 -14.00 13.21
C LYS A 118 -7.80 -12.80 12.45
N ASN A 119 -7.28 -12.50 11.26
CA ASN A 119 -7.65 -11.34 10.46
C ASN A 119 -8.04 -11.77 9.05
N SER A 120 -7.58 -11.03 8.03
CA SER A 120 -7.80 -11.36 6.62
C SER A 120 -6.50 -11.75 5.92
N GLU A 121 -6.61 -12.51 4.83
CA GLU A 121 -5.48 -12.85 3.96
C GLU A 121 -4.70 -11.61 3.49
N GLY A 122 -5.39 -10.50 3.23
CA GLY A 122 -4.76 -9.22 2.87
C GLY A 122 -3.91 -8.63 4.00
N ASN A 123 -4.40 -8.71 5.24
CA ASN A 123 -3.64 -8.24 6.41
C ASN A 123 -2.38 -9.09 6.64
N ALA A 124 -2.50 -10.42 6.53
CA ALA A 124 -1.35 -11.32 6.62
C ALA A 124 -0.31 -11.05 5.52
N LYS A 125 -0.75 -10.72 4.29
CA LYS A 125 0.15 -10.32 3.21
C LYS A 125 0.95 -9.06 3.57
N GLN A 126 0.29 -8.02 4.12
CA GLN A 126 0.97 -6.78 4.49
C GLN A 126 2.00 -7.00 5.62
N LYS A 127 1.67 -7.85 6.60
CA LYS A 127 2.61 -8.25 7.66
C LYS A 127 3.81 -9.05 7.13
N ARG A 128 3.60 -9.89 6.11
CA ARG A 128 4.69 -10.59 5.42
C ARG A 128 5.65 -9.61 4.76
N ILE A 129 5.12 -8.66 3.98
CA ILE A 129 5.93 -7.62 3.33
C ILE A 129 6.76 -6.87 4.38
N ALA A 130 6.17 -6.52 5.52
CA ALA A 130 6.90 -5.85 6.60
C ALA A 130 8.05 -6.70 7.16
N LEU A 131 7.87 -8.01 7.35
CA LEU A 131 8.94 -8.89 7.80
C LEU A 131 10.04 -9.08 6.74
N GLU A 132 9.68 -9.17 5.46
CA GLU A 132 10.64 -9.25 4.36
C GLU A 132 11.46 -7.96 4.22
N GLN A 133 10.83 -6.80 4.37
CA GLN A 133 11.53 -5.50 4.41
C GLN A 133 12.43 -5.37 5.63
N PHE A 134 12.00 -5.90 6.78
CA PHE A 134 12.82 -5.89 7.98
C PHE A 134 14.05 -6.77 7.83
N ASP A 135 13.91 -7.96 7.24
CA ASP A 135 15.05 -8.85 6.92
C ASP A 135 16.12 -8.14 6.08
N GLU A 136 15.68 -7.44 5.02
CA GLU A 136 16.58 -6.67 4.16
C GLU A 136 17.29 -5.55 4.93
N PHE A 137 16.59 -4.86 5.84
CA PHE A 137 17.21 -3.89 6.73
C PHE A 137 18.26 -4.50 7.66
N LEU A 138 18.00 -5.69 8.22
CA LEU A 138 18.98 -6.39 9.07
C LEU A 138 20.24 -6.73 8.30
N ASP A 139 20.10 -7.21 7.05
CA ASP A 139 21.21 -7.52 6.17
C ASP A 139 22.03 -6.26 5.81
N ASP A 140 21.36 -5.15 5.48
CA ASP A 140 22.02 -3.90 5.06
C ASP A 140 22.79 -3.22 6.22
N TYR A 141 22.23 -3.26 7.43
CA TYR A 141 22.81 -2.59 8.60
C TYR A 141 23.62 -3.53 9.51
N GLY A 142 23.61 -4.83 9.23
CA GLY A 142 24.36 -5.83 9.98
C GLY A 142 23.79 -6.11 11.37
N TYR A 143 22.48 -5.92 11.56
CA TYR A 143 21.79 -6.31 12.78
C TYR A 143 21.45 -7.81 12.74
N THR A 144 21.34 -8.42 13.92
CA THR A 144 20.79 -9.76 14.08
C THR A 144 19.60 -9.73 15.03
N LEU A 145 18.76 -10.76 14.98
CA LEU A 145 17.54 -10.83 15.79
C LEU A 145 17.81 -10.81 17.31
N ASP A 146 19.00 -11.23 17.73
CA ASP A 146 19.45 -11.23 19.12
C ASP A 146 20.00 -9.88 19.61
N THR A 147 20.37 -8.97 18.70
CA THR A 147 20.95 -7.66 19.03
C THR A 147 19.98 -6.51 18.77
N ILE A 148 18.70 -6.82 18.59
CA ILE A 148 17.68 -5.86 18.17
C ILE A 148 17.09 -5.14 19.38
N ASP A 149 16.98 -3.82 19.29
CA ASP A 149 16.47 -2.92 20.34
C ASP A 149 15.56 -1.82 19.76
N ASN A 150 15.23 -0.81 20.55
CA ASN A 150 14.41 0.32 20.11
C ASN A 150 15.15 1.15 19.04
N ASP A 151 16.45 1.37 19.18
CA ASP A 151 17.29 2.10 18.22
C ASP A 151 17.30 1.41 16.85
N ALA A 152 17.32 0.07 16.83
CA ALA A 152 17.20 -0.70 15.59
C ALA A 152 15.82 -0.52 14.94
N LEU A 153 14.73 -0.46 15.71
CA LEU A 153 13.39 -0.17 15.18
C LEU A 153 13.22 1.28 14.71
N GLU A 154 13.88 2.23 15.36
CA GLU A 154 13.93 3.62 14.89
C GLU A 154 14.68 3.70 13.56
N SER A 155 15.88 3.13 13.50
CA SER A 155 16.71 3.04 12.30
C SER A 155 15.97 2.36 11.15
N PHE A 156 15.18 1.33 11.44
CA PHE A 156 14.31 0.69 10.45
C PHE A 156 13.26 1.66 9.90
N SER A 157 12.67 2.52 10.73
CA SER A 157 11.66 3.49 10.28
C SER A 157 12.28 4.55 9.37
N ILE A 158 13.48 5.03 9.71
CA ILE A 158 14.26 5.96 8.87
C ILE A 158 14.62 5.28 7.56
N TRP A 159 15.09 4.03 7.60
CA TRP A 159 15.42 3.27 6.39
C TRP A 159 14.22 3.05 5.46
N LEU A 160 13.04 2.80 6.02
CA LEU A 160 11.80 2.69 5.23
C LEU A 160 11.43 4.00 4.52
N ASP A 161 11.74 5.15 5.11
CA ASP A 161 11.52 6.46 4.50
C ASP A 161 12.62 6.79 3.47
N ASP A 162 13.88 6.77 3.90
CA ASP A 162 15.03 7.21 3.09
C ASP A 162 15.37 6.24 1.95
N GLU A 163 15.43 4.93 2.22
CA GLU A 163 15.90 3.93 1.25
C GLU A 163 14.74 3.27 0.48
N LYS A 164 13.57 3.12 1.12
CA LYS A 164 12.36 2.58 0.46
C LYS A 164 11.42 3.65 -0.06
N GLY A 165 11.54 4.90 0.34
CA GLY A 165 10.69 5.99 -0.13
C GLY A 165 9.22 5.80 0.24
N LEU A 166 8.91 5.05 1.30
CA LEU A 166 7.54 4.73 1.64
C LEU A 166 6.80 5.97 2.15
N ALA A 167 5.54 6.12 1.74
CA ALA A 167 4.68 7.16 2.27
C ALA A 167 4.59 7.06 3.81
N HIS A 168 4.59 8.21 4.49
CA HIS A 168 4.48 8.24 5.96
C HIS A 168 3.21 7.56 6.50
N SER A 169 2.12 7.50 5.72
CA SER A 169 0.92 6.75 6.11
C SER A 169 1.12 5.22 6.10
N THR A 170 2.15 4.73 5.41
CA THR A 170 2.51 3.31 5.30
C THR A 170 3.56 2.90 6.34
N LEU A 171 4.44 3.82 6.75
CA LEU A 171 5.50 3.58 7.75
C LEU A 171 4.96 2.96 9.06
N PRO A 172 3.93 3.51 9.75
CA PRO A 172 3.42 2.91 10.98
C PRO A 172 2.95 1.48 10.77
N HIS A 173 2.31 1.18 9.64
CA HIS A 173 1.82 -0.16 9.36
C HIS A 173 2.93 -1.20 9.24
N ARG A 174 4.09 -0.83 8.68
CA ARG A 174 5.28 -1.70 8.61
C ARG A 174 5.90 -1.86 10.00
N TRP A 175 6.10 -0.75 10.69
CA TRP A 175 6.70 -0.72 12.03
C TRP A 175 5.92 -1.57 13.04
N TYR A 176 4.60 -1.36 13.17
CA TYR A 176 3.76 -2.12 14.09
C TYR A 176 3.69 -3.61 13.76
N ALA A 177 3.82 -3.99 12.48
CA ALA A 177 3.84 -5.40 12.10
C ALA A 177 5.10 -6.10 12.60
N VAL A 178 6.26 -5.45 12.44
CA VAL A 178 7.55 -5.96 12.91
C VAL A 178 7.58 -6.01 14.44
N ARG A 179 7.23 -4.90 15.11
CA ARG A 179 7.15 -4.86 16.58
C ARG A 179 6.26 -5.97 17.16
N ALA A 180 5.09 -6.19 16.57
CA ALA A 180 4.17 -7.24 17.02
C ALA A 180 4.71 -8.66 16.80
N TYR A 181 5.61 -8.86 15.83
CA TYR A 181 6.32 -10.12 15.65
C TYR A 181 7.41 -10.29 16.71
N LEU A 182 8.25 -9.25 16.88
CA LEU A 182 9.37 -9.22 17.83
C LEU A 182 8.88 -9.53 19.24
N ASN A 183 7.97 -8.71 19.79
CA ASN A 183 7.46 -8.86 21.17
C ASN A 183 6.79 -10.21 21.46
N LYS A 184 6.45 -10.98 20.42
CA LYS A 184 5.80 -12.28 20.57
C LYS A 184 6.76 -13.48 20.44
N HIS A 185 7.88 -13.33 19.74
CA HIS A 185 8.76 -14.46 19.41
C HIS A 185 10.22 -14.22 19.74
N ILE A 186 10.57 -12.98 20.07
CA ILE A 186 11.89 -12.58 20.53
C ILE A 186 11.66 -12.02 21.92
N ASP A 187 12.36 -12.59 22.90
CA ASP A 187 12.24 -12.24 24.32
C ASP A 187 12.94 -10.90 24.59
N THR A 188 12.51 -9.88 23.87
CA THR A 188 13.01 -8.52 23.97
C THR A 188 11.79 -7.61 24.18
N GLU A 189 11.79 -6.84 25.26
CA GLU A 189 10.76 -5.84 25.55
C GLU A 189 10.91 -4.62 24.65
N ILE A 190 10.70 -4.81 23.35
CA ILE A 190 10.88 -3.77 22.34
C ILE A 190 9.63 -2.91 22.24
N GLY A 191 9.82 -1.60 22.29
CA GLY A 191 8.78 -0.60 22.24
C GLY A 191 7.89 -0.58 23.47
N TYR A 192 8.38 -0.96 24.66
CA TYR A 192 7.80 -0.38 25.89
C TYR A 192 8.23 1.09 25.93
N LEU A 193 7.27 1.96 25.65
CA LEU A 193 7.47 3.40 25.58
C LEU A 193 7.78 3.92 26.98
N ASP A 194 9.04 4.26 27.21
CA ASP A 194 9.40 5.38 28.08
C ASP A 194 8.84 6.68 27.44
N ASP A 195 8.56 7.72 28.25
CA ASP A 195 8.18 9.05 27.77
C ASP A 195 9.20 9.62 26.76
N GLU A 196 10.47 9.19 26.80
CA GLU A 196 11.50 9.58 25.84
C GLU A 196 11.34 8.96 24.44
N ASP A 197 10.68 7.80 24.27
CA ASP A 197 10.49 7.12 22.97
C ASP A 197 9.19 7.52 22.24
N SER A 198 8.37 8.38 22.86
CA SER A 198 7.08 8.81 22.27
C SER A 198 7.24 9.64 20.99
N TYR A 199 8.39 10.29 20.79
CA TYR A 199 8.63 11.11 19.60
C TYR A 199 8.71 10.29 18.31
N ILE A 200 9.11 9.01 18.38
CA ILE A 200 9.17 8.13 17.21
C ILE A 200 7.75 7.86 16.72
N LEU A 201 6.80 7.62 17.64
CA LEU A 201 5.39 7.54 17.29
C LEU A 201 4.85 8.88 16.80
N GLU A 202 5.25 9.99 17.40
CA GLU A 202 4.84 11.33 16.92
C GLU A 202 5.41 11.65 15.53
N TRP A 203 6.59 11.15 15.16
CA TRP A 203 7.22 11.32 13.85
C TRP A 203 6.64 10.36 12.80
N ILE A 204 6.48 9.08 13.16
CA ILE A 204 5.85 8.05 12.32
C ILE A 204 4.37 8.38 12.07
N ASP A 205 3.62 8.75 13.12
CA ASP A 205 2.24 9.17 12.99
C ASP A 205 2.16 10.56 12.36
N GLY A 206 3.03 11.50 12.74
CA GLY A 206 3.03 12.92 12.34
C GLY A 206 3.60 13.22 10.96
N GLY A 207 3.85 12.19 10.15
CA GLY A 207 4.27 12.28 8.75
C GLY A 207 3.61 13.44 8.02
N THR A 208 4.45 14.41 7.60
CA THR A 208 4.15 15.81 7.29
C THR A 208 2.78 16.31 7.79
N LYS A 209 2.76 17.31 8.69
CA LYS A 209 1.54 18.05 9.04
C LYS A 209 0.70 18.45 7.80
N THR A 210 1.33 18.58 6.63
CA THR A 210 0.70 18.70 5.31
C THR A 210 -0.17 17.51 4.87
N THR A 211 0.23 16.25 5.08
CA THR A 211 -0.55 15.04 4.75
C THR A 211 -1.64 14.76 5.79
N GLN A 212 -1.37 14.97 7.08
CA GLN A 212 -2.42 14.85 8.11
C GLN A 212 -3.52 15.92 8.01
N GLU A 213 -3.19 17.11 7.50
CA GLU A 213 -4.19 18.16 7.21
C GLU A 213 -4.92 17.91 5.89
N GLN A 214 -4.27 17.31 4.88
CA GLN A 214 -4.91 16.94 3.61
C GLN A 214 -5.87 15.74 3.73
N ASP A 215 -5.58 14.77 4.62
CA ASP A 215 -6.44 13.58 4.82
C ASP A 215 -7.64 13.83 5.77
N LYS A 216 -7.78 15.07 6.28
CA LYS A 216 -8.99 15.49 7.03
C LYS A 216 -10.14 15.89 6.11
N ASP A 217 -9.88 16.29 4.87
CA ASP A 217 -10.94 16.67 3.96
C ASP A 217 -11.45 15.44 3.20
N ILE A 218 -12.59 14.92 3.65
CA ILE A 218 -13.25 13.78 3.01
C ILE A 218 -13.53 14.14 1.55
N HIS A 219 -12.83 13.51 0.60
CA HIS A 219 -13.13 13.73 -0.81
C HIS A 219 -14.47 13.06 -1.21
N TRP A 220 -15.40 13.85 -1.72
CA TRP A 220 -16.73 13.43 -2.17
C TRP A 220 -17.17 14.19 -3.43
N LEU A 221 -18.18 13.66 -4.14
CA LEU A 221 -18.68 14.19 -5.40
C LEU A 221 -20.09 14.79 -5.27
N PRO A 222 -20.34 15.98 -5.85
CA PRO A 222 -21.66 16.54 -6.11
C PRO A 222 -22.58 15.61 -6.95
N GLN A 223 -23.92 15.80 -6.89
CA GLN A 223 -24.87 14.87 -7.54
C GLN A 223 -24.79 14.88 -9.06
N ASP A 224 -24.51 16.03 -9.66
CA ASP A 224 -24.22 16.24 -11.08
C ASP A 224 -23.00 15.43 -11.52
N MET A 225 -21.89 15.53 -10.80
CA MET A 225 -20.68 14.74 -11.05
C MET A 225 -20.91 13.22 -10.87
N ILE A 226 -21.80 12.83 -9.95
CA ILE A 226 -22.24 11.43 -9.83
C ILE A 226 -23.03 11.00 -11.08
N GLY A 227 -23.87 11.88 -11.63
CA GLY A 227 -24.57 11.66 -12.90
C GLY A 227 -23.59 11.44 -14.05
N GLU A 228 -22.61 12.33 -14.21
CA GLU A 228 -21.55 12.22 -15.21
C GLU A 228 -20.77 10.90 -15.07
N LEU A 229 -20.43 10.50 -13.85
CA LEU A 229 -19.76 9.22 -13.57
C LEU A 229 -20.61 8.01 -13.98
N ILE A 230 -21.93 8.07 -13.78
CA ILE A 230 -22.86 7.02 -14.18
C ILE A 230 -23.02 6.98 -15.71
N ASP A 231 -22.99 8.13 -16.37
CA ASP A 231 -23.10 8.26 -17.83
C ASP A 231 -21.80 7.88 -18.56
N GLY A 232 -20.63 8.11 -17.94
CA GLY A 232 -19.33 7.61 -18.40
C GLY A 232 -19.16 6.08 -18.31
N ALA A 233 -20.17 5.35 -17.83
CA ALA A 233 -20.12 3.91 -17.74
C ALA A 233 -20.23 3.23 -19.11
N LYS A 234 -19.17 2.50 -19.50
CA LYS A 234 -19.06 1.81 -20.81
C LYS A 234 -20.26 0.94 -21.24
N ASN A 235 -21.01 0.36 -20.29
CA ASN A 235 -22.15 -0.51 -20.60
C ASN A 235 -23.08 -0.64 -19.38
N LEU A 236 -24.25 -1.27 -19.58
CA LEU A 236 -25.27 -1.48 -18.57
C LEU A 236 -24.73 -2.12 -17.28
N LYS A 237 -23.87 -3.14 -17.38
CA LYS A 237 -23.26 -3.79 -16.19
C LYS A 237 -22.44 -2.79 -15.38
N ASN A 238 -21.57 -2.03 -16.05
CA ASN A 238 -20.72 -1.04 -15.39
C ASN A 238 -21.57 0.07 -14.76
N ARG A 239 -22.59 0.54 -15.49
CA ARG A 239 -23.56 1.53 -15.04
C ARG A 239 -24.30 1.06 -13.79
N LEU A 240 -24.75 -0.19 -13.78
CA LEU A 240 -25.39 -0.83 -12.62
C LEU A 240 -24.45 -0.91 -11.42
N VAL A 241 -23.18 -1.28 -11.62
CA VAL A 241 -22.18 -1.36 -10.53
C VAL A 241 -21.95 0.00 -9.87
N ILE A 242 -21.79 1.07 -10.66
CA ILE A 242 -21.58 2.43 -10.16
C ILE A 242 -22.82 2.89 -9.38
N GLN A 243 -24.01 2.66 -9.93
CA GLN A 243 -25.26 2.99 -9.25
C GLN A 243 -25.47 2.19 -7.96
N LEU A 244 -25.13 0.90 -7.93
CA LEU A 244 -25.22 0.09 -6.71
C LEU A 244 -24.31 0.67 -5.61
N LEU A 245 -23.07 1.04 -5.94
CA LEU A 245 -22.16 1.71 -5.01
C LEU A 245 -22.75 3.03 -4.49
N TRP A 246 -23.25 3.87 -5.41
CA TRP A 246 -23.82 5.17 -5.08
C TRP A 246 -25.08 5.05 -4.22
N HIS A 247 -26.02 4.18 -4.58
CA HIS A 247 -27.32 4.10 -3.91
C HIS A 247 -27.26 3.42 -2.54
N THR A 248 -26.38 2.45 -2.37
CA THR A 248 -26.34 1.62 -1.15
C THR A 248 -25.23 2.01 -0.19
N GLY A 249 -24.27 2.82 -0.65
CA GLY A 249 -23.04 3.11 0.09
C GLY A 249 -22.18 1.88 0.38
N CYS A 250 -22.41 0.72 -0.25
CA CYS A 250 -21.69 -0.52 0.02
C CYS A 250 -20.20 -0.46 -0.36
N ARG A 251 -19.39 -1.31 0.29
CA ARG A 251 -17.99 -1.50 -0.13
C ARG A 251 -17.93 -2.25 -1.47
N PRO A 252 -16.84 -2.11 -2.26
CA PRO A 252 -16.68 -2.83 -3.53
C PRO A 252 -16.80 -4.35 -3.40
N SER A 253 -16.26 -4.91 -2.32
CA SER A 253 -16.36 -6.34 -2.01
C SER A 253 -17.78 -6.78 -1.67
N GLU A 254 -18.58 -5.90 -1.08
CA GLU A 254 -19.98 -6.17 -0.73
C GLU A 254 -20.83 -6.16 -1.99
N VAL A 255 -20.68 -5.16 -2.87
CA VAL A 255 -21.35 -5.10 -4.18
C VAL A 255 -20.99 -6.31 -5.04
N ALA A 256 -19.71 -6.67 -5.09
CA ALA A 256 -19.24 -7.85 -5.83
C ALA A 256 -19.87 -9.17 -5.34
N ARG A 257 -20.26 -9.25 -4.06
CA ARG A 257 -20.84 -10.44 -3.43
C ARG A 257 -22.37 -10.42 -3.33
N MET A 258 -23.03 -9.34 -3.77
CA MET A 258 -24.50 -9.25 -3.78
C MET A 258 -25.09 -10.42 -4.57
N LYS A 259 -26.13 -11.05 -4.01
CA LYS A 259 -26.80 -12.21 -4.63
C LYS A 259 -28.16 -11.79 -5.17
N HIS A 260 -28.49 -12.25 -6.38
CA HIS A 260 -29.77 -11.89 -7.00
C HIS A 260 -30.98 -12.46 -6.25
N ARG A 261 -30.84 -13.60 -5.56
CA ARG A 261 -31.90 -14.20 -4.73
C ARG A 261 -32.19 -13.43 -3.44
N ARG A 262 -31.31 -12.51 -3.04
CA ARG A 262 -31.47 -11.63 -1.86
C ARG A 262 -31.92 -10.22 -2.23
N LEU A 263 -32.41 -10.05 -3.46
CA LEU A 263 -32.96 -8.80 -3.97
C LEU A 263 -34.48 -8.82 -3.79
N ASP A 264 -34.99 -7.93 -2.95
CA ASP A 264 -36.40 -7.60 -2.87
C ASP A 264 -36.66 -6.37 -3.74
N ARG A 265 -37.21 -6.62 -4.93
CA ARG A 265 -37.46 -5.58 -5.95
C ARG A 265 -38.63 -4.67 -5.59
N GLU A 266 -39.60 -5.17 -4.83
CA GLU A 266 -40.79 -4.41 -4.44
C GLU A 266 -40.38 -3.32 -3.44
N ASN A 267 -39.66 -3.74 -2.40
CA ASN A 267 -39.18 -2.86 -1.33
C ASN A 267 -37.87 -2.12 -1.67
N ARG A 268 -37.25 -2.44 -2.83
CA ARG A 268 -35.94 -1.91 -3.27
C ARG A 268 -34.86 -2.16 -2.23
N CYS A 269 -34.82 -3.39 -1.72
CA CYS A 269 -33.93 -3.83 -0.67
C CYS A 269 -33.00 -4.93 -1.20
N ILE A 270 -31.75 -4.92 -0.73
CA ILE A 270 -30.79 -5.99 -0.96
C ILE A 270 -30.17 -6.34 0.40
N THR A 271 -30.25 -7.60 0.81
CA THR A 271 -29.55 -8.06 2.00
C THR A 271 -28.09 -8.37 1.65
N VAL A 272 -27.16 -7.65 2.29
CA VAL A 272 -25.71 -7.76 2.06
C VAL A 272 -24.99 -8.33 3.26
N GLN A 273 -23.96 -9.12 3.00
CA GLN A 273 -23.02 -9.59 4.01
C GLN A 273 -21.90 -8.57 4.18
N THR A 274 -21.65 -8.14 5.41
CA THR A 274 -20.59 -7.20 5.75
C THR A 274 -19.23 -7.83 5.52
N SER A 275 -18.35 -7.14 4.80
CA SER A 275 -17.04 -7.69 4.41
C SER A 275 -15.98 -7.77 5.53
N LYS A 276 -16.32 -7.34 6.75
CA LYS A 276 -15.41 -7.18 7.90
C LYS A 276 -15.75 -8.09 9.08
N VAL A 277 -16.82 -8.85 8.99
CA VAL A 277 -17.34 -9.69 10.07
C VAL A 277 -17.42 -11.11 9.53
N GLU A 278 -16.63 -12.02 10.10
CA GLU A 278 -16.62 -13.44 9.70
C GLU A 278 -17.59 -14.28 10.54
N ASP A 279 -17.84 -13.85 11.79
CA ASP A 279 -18.81 -14.49 12.66
C ASP A 279 -20.24 -14.24 12.16
N SER A 280 -20.90 -15.31 11.72
CA SER A 280 -22.28 -15.26 11.22
C SER A 280 -23.30 -14.87 12.28
N ASN A 281 -22.95 -14.98 13.58
CA ASN A 281 -23.83 -14.64 14.69
C ASN A 281 -23.71 -13.18 15.14
N ALA A 282 -22.72 -12.45 14.63
CA ALA A 282 -22.55 -11.05 14.99
C ALA A 282 -23.68 -10.19 14.41
N GLU A 283 -24.19 -9.25 15.22
CA GLU A 283 -25.33 -8.38 14.87
C GLU A 283 -25.13 -7.61 13.55
N ASN A 284 -23.88 -7.30 13.18
CA ASN A 284 -23.55 -6.57 11.95
C ASN A 284 -23.08 -7.47 10.79
N TYR A 285 -23.23 -8.81 10.91
CA TYR A 285 -22.81 -9.77 9.89
C TYR A 285 -23.58 -9.57 8.58
N GLU A 286 -24.89 -9.37 8.66
CA GLU A 286 -25.76 -9.04 7.54
C GLU A 286 -26.50 -7.74 7.81
N ARG A 287 -26.82 -7.01 6.74
CA ARG A 287 -27.67 -5.82 6.80
C ARG A 287 -28.44 -5.64 5.52
N ASP A 288 -29.58 -4.98 5.65
CA ASP A 288 -30.35 -4.53 4.50
C ASP A 288 -29.85 -3.18 4.01
N VAL A 289 -29.67 -3.07 2.70
CA VAL A 289 -29.39 -1.81 2.02
C VAL A 289 -30.47 -1.52 1.00
N PHE A 290 -30.74 -0.24 0.81
CA PHE A 290 -31.83 0.22 -0.05
C PHE A 290 -31.29 0.92 -1.28
N TYR A 291 -32.07 0.91 -2.35
CA TYR A 291 -31.75 1.68 -3.55
C TYR A 291 -32.89 2.59 -4.00
N GLY A 292 -32.50 3.67 -4.68
CA GLY A 292 -33.42 4.70 -5.14
C GLY A 292 -34.26 4.25 -6.35
N ARG A 293 -35.32 5.01 -6.64
CA ARG A 293 -36.18 4.72 -7.80
C ARG A 293 -35.45 4.84 -9.14
N SER A 294 -34.42 5.70 -9.22
CA SER A 294 -33.60 5.88 -10.42
C SER A 294 -32.92 4.58 -10.89
N LEU A 295 -32.52 3.71 -9.96
CA LEU A 295 -31.90 2.43 -10.29
C LEU A 295 -32.89 1.38 -10.84
N ARG A 296 -34.21 1.59 -10.71
CA ARG A 296 -35.21 0.58 -11.10
C ARG A 296 -35.19 0.24 -12.57
N ALA A 297 -35.00 1.23 -13.44
CA ALA A 297 -34.97 1.01 -14.89
C ALA A 297 -33.79 0.11 -15.26
N ASP A 298 -32.59 0.46 -14.81
CA ASP A 298 -31.38 -0.32 -15.10
C ASP A 298 -31.39 -1.69 -14.40
N MET A 299 -31.97 -1.80 -13.21
CA MET A 299 -32.15 -3.09 -12.54
C MET A 299 -33.12 -4.00 -13.30
N ARG A 300 -34.20 -3.45 -13.86
CA ARG A 300 -35.15 -4.21 -14.70
C ARG A 300 -34.49 -4.64 -16.00
N GLU A 301 -33.79 -3.73 -16.66
CA GLU A 301 -33.05 -4.05 -17.89
C GLU A 301 -32.03 -5.16 -17.65
N TRP A 302 -31.31 -5.07 -16.52
CA TRP A 302 -30.35 -6.08 -16.12
C TRP A 302 -30.99 -7.43 -15.82
N MET A 303 -32.07 -7.48 -15.05
CA MET A 303 -32.64 -8.74 -14.55
C MET A 303 -33.62 -9.39 -15.54
N ASP A 304 -34.42 -8.59 -16.22
CA ASP A 304 -35.62 -9.05 -16.94
C ASP A 304 -35.47 -8.95 -18.46
N HIS A 305 -34.65 -8.05 -18.98
CA HIS A 305 -34.48 -7.80 -20.43
C HIS A 305 -33.17 -8.36 -21.00
N GLY A 306 -32.64 -9.41 -20.36
CA GLY A 306 -31.49 -10.14 -20.90
C GLY A 306 -30.13 -9.52 -20.61
N GLY A 307 -30.05 -8.38 -19.88
CA GLY A 307 -28.77 -7.77 -19.52
C GLY A 307 -27.84 -8.74 -18.78
N ARG A 308 -28.33 -9.38 -17.72
CA ARG A 308 -27.61 -10.42 -16.96
C ARG A 308 -27.51 -11.72 -17.75
N ALA A 309 -28.61 -12.15 -18.39
CA ALA A 309 -28.67 -13.42 -19.13
C ALA A 309 -27.76 -13.45 -20.37
N SER A 310 -27.31 -12.30 -20.88
CA SER A 310 -26.35 -12.21 -22.00
C SER A 310 -24.94 -12.75 -21.67
N TYR A 311 -24.67 -13.07 -20.41
CA TYR A 311 -23.37 -13.55 -19.94
C TYR A 311 -23.38 -15.09 -19.79
N PRO A 312 -22.31 -15.80 -20.21
CA PRO A 312 -22.27 -17.26 -20.22
C PRO A 312 -22.60 -17.95 -18.88
N TYR A 313 -22.15 -17.40 -17.76
CA TYR A 313 -22.35 -17.98 -16.42
C TYR A 313 -23.59 -17.46 -15.69
N ALA A 314 -24.48 -16.74 -16.38
CA ALA A 314 -25.58 -16.05 -15.71
C ALA A 314 -26.56 -17.00 -15.03
N GLU A 315 -26.93 -18.10 -15.70
CA GLU A 315 -27.93 -19.03 -15.20
C GLU A 315 -27.51 -19.70 -13.88
N GLU A 316 -26.25 -20.16 -13.81
CA GLU A 316 -25.71 -20.87 -12.66
C GLU A 316 -25.21 -19.94 -11.55
N SER A 317 -24.91 -18.68 -11.87
CA SER A 317 -24.34 -17.75 -10.91
C SER A 317 -25.34 -17.32 -9.84
N PRO A 318 -24.97 -17.36 -8.55
CA PRO A 318 -25.81 -16.80 -7.48
C PRO A 318 -25.71 -15.27 -7.40
N TYR A 319 -24.74 -14.66 -8.08
CA TYR A 319 -24.42 -13.24 -7.93
C TYR A 319 -25.34 -12.36 -8.76
N LEU A 320 -25.65 -11.17 -8.23
CA LEU A 320 -26.41 -10.14 -8.92
C LEU A 320 -25.63 -9.63 -10.14
N VAL A 321 -24.35 -9.32 -9.96
CA VAL A 321 -23.47 -8.88 -11.04
C VAL A 321 -22.49 -9.98 -11.42
N VAL A 322 -22.64 -10.47 -12.64
CA VAL A 322 -21.87 -11.61 -13.18
C VAL A 322 -20.58 -11.15 -13.86
N GLY A 323 -19.58 -12.02 -13.85
CA GLY A 323 -18.34 -11.81 -14.60
C GLY A 323 -18.51 -12.15 -16.08
N TYR A 324 -17.49 -11.85 -16.90
CA TYR A 324 -17.51 -12.22 -18.32
C TYR A 324 -17.35 -13.73 -18.49
N ASN A 325 -16.31 -14.29 -17.85
CA ASN A 325 -16.01 -15.72 -17.84
C ASN A 325 -15.96 -16.27 -16.40
N THR A 326 -16.64 -15.62 -15.46
CA THR A 326 -16.65 -16.01 -14.05
C THR A 326 -18.06 -15.86 -13.49
N PRO A 327 -18.46 -16.65 -12.47
CA PRO A 327 -19.78 -16.54 -11.86
C PRO A 327 -20.09 -15.12 -11.35
N GLY A 328 -19.12 -14.43 -10.76
CA GLY A 328 -19.28 -13.06 -10.27
C GLY A 328 -18.09 -12.18 -10.60
N ILE A 329 -18.25 -10.87 -10.43
CA ILE A 329 -17.14 -9.91 -10.51
C ILE A 329 -16.36 -9.87 -9.20
N GLY A 330 -15.08 -9.50 -9.26
CA GLY A 330 -14.25 -9.28 -8.08
C GLY A 330 -14.21 -7.81 -7.64
N ALA A 331 -13.84 -7.54 -6.39
CA ALA A 331 -13.69 -6.17 -5.87
C ALA A 331 -12.70 -5.32 -6.70
N ARG A 332 -11.63 -5.92 -7.23
CA ARG A 332 -10.68 -5.21 -8.12
C ARG A 332 -11.35 -4.76 -9.42
N GLN A 333 -12.25 -5.58 -9.97
CA GLN A 333 -13.00 -5.23 -11.17
C GLN A 333 -13.97 -4.09 -10.89
N VAL A 334 -14.66 -4.10 -9.74
CA VAL A 334 -15.49 -2.97 -9.29
C VAL A 334 -14.68 -1.67 -9.22
N ASN A 335 -13.48 -1.71 -8.64
CA ASN A 335 -12.58 -0.56 -8.61
C ASN A 335 -12.20 -0.08 -10.02
N LYS A 336 -11.84 -1.01 -10.92
CA LYS A 336 -11.49 -0.70 -12.31
C LYS A 336 -12.67 -0.07 -13.07
N ILE A 337 -13.91 -0.54 -12.84
CA ILE A 337 -15.12 0.01 -13.45
C ILE A 337 -15.28 1.49 -13.10
N VAL A 338 -15.20 1.83 -11.80
CA VAL A 338 -15.32 3.23 -11.35
C VAL A 338 -14.22 4.10 -11.93
N ARG A 339 -12.97 3.63 -11.91
CA ARG A 339 -11.83 4.39 -12.45
C ARG A 339 -11.95 4.67 -13.95
N LEU A 340 -12.39 3.68 -14.72
CA LEU A 340 -12.60 3.84 -16.16
C LEU A 340 -13.74 4.81 -16.46
N ALA A 341 -14.86 4.71 -15.74
CA ALA A 341 -15.99 5.61 -15.92
C ALA A 341 -15.64 7.06 -15.52
N ALA A 342 -14.88 7.24 -14.44
CA ALA A 342 -14.41 8.56 -14.02
C ALA A 342 -13.46 9.19 -15.05
N LYS A 343 -12.62 8.37 -15.69
CA LYS A 343 -11.75 8.82 -16.77
C LYS A 343 -12.57 9.22 -18.01
N GLU A 344 -13.56 8.43 -18.37
CA GLU A 344 -14.46 8.72 -19.50
C GLU A 344 -15.27 10.00 -19.28
N ALA A 345 -15.72 10.22 -18.05
CA ALA A 345 -16.44 11.42 -17.65
C ALA A 345 -15.54 12.65 -17.46
N GLU A 346 -14.22 12.53 -17.67
CA GLU A 346 -13.23 13.60 -17.46
C GLU A 346 -13.22 14.20 -16.03
N ILE A 347 -13.74 13.47 -15.05
CA ILE A 347 -13.79 13.87 -13.63
C ILE A 347 -12.64 13.28 -12.80
N GLN A 348 -11.75 12.52 -13.45
CA GLN A 348 -10.63 11.87 -12.78
C GLN A 348 -9.45 12.82 -12.63
N GLU A 349 -8.91 12.87 -11.42
CA GLU A 349 -7.66 13.56 -11.13
C GLU A 349 -6.57 12.53 -10.77
N ASP A 350 -5.41 12.65 -11.40
CA ASP A 350 -4.21 11.89 -11.04
C ASP A 350 -3.57 12.55 -9.82
N MET A 351 -3.65 11.91 -8.65
CA MET A 351 -2.86 12.28 -7.49
C MET A 351 -1.47 11.67 -7.63
N ILE A 352 -0.43 12.49 -7.50
CA ILE A 352 0.93 11.98 -7.38
C ILE A 352 1.15 11.72 -5.90
N GLU A 353 1.18 10.44 -5.51
CA GLU A 353 1.81 10.06 -4.25
C GLU A 353 3.20 9.50 -4.57
N THR A 354 4.16 9.93 -3.77
CA THR A 354 5.59 9.66 -3.89
C THR A 354 5.92 8.16 -3.96
N ALA A 355 7.11 7.87 -4.50
CA ALA A 355 7.77 6.58 -4.75
C ALA A 355 6.99 5.31 -4.44
N GLY A 356 6.70 4.51 -5.48
CA GLY A 356 6.02 3.24 -5.30
C GLY A 356 6.71 2.29 -4.35
N GLU A 357 5.86 1.51 -3.66
CA GLU A 357 6.21 0.40 -2.76
C GLU A 357 7.15 -0.64 -3.40
N ASP A 358 7.40 -0.54 -4.71
CA ASP A 358 8.16 -1.49 -5.53
C ASP A 358 9.63 -1.06 -5.83
N GLY A 359 10.17 0.00 -5.21
CA GLY A 359 11.62 0.32 -5.25
C GLY A 359 12.16 0.86 -6.60
N ASP A 360 11.28 1.10 -7.56
CA ASP A 360 11.64 1.58 -8.90
C ASP A 360 11.74 3.12 -9.00
N GLY A 361 11.34 3.86 -7.96
CA GLY A 361 11.44 5.33 -7.92
C GLY A 361 10.43 6.06 -8.81
N GLU A 362 9.56 5.35 -9.51
CA GLU A 362 8.45 5.95 -10.25
C GLU A 362 7.32 6.34 -9.29
N PRO A 363 6.75 7.56 -9.39
CA PRO A 363 5.62 7.98 -8.56
C PRO A 363 4.39 7.10 -8.81
N VAL A 364 3.73 6.68 -7.73
CA VAL A 364 2.46 5.96 -7.86
C VAL A 364 1.38 6.99 -8.06
N LYS A 365 0.87 7.03 -9.30
CA LYS A 365 -0.35 7.76 -9.59
C LYS A 365 -1.53 7.09 -8.88
N ASN A 366 -2.06 7.75 -7.87
CA ASN A 366 -3.30 7.36 -7.21
C ASN A 366 -4.48 8.10 -7.84
N ASN A 367 -5.54 7.37 -8.19
CA ASN A 367 -6.74 7.97 -8.75
C ASN A 367 -7.57 8.60 -7.63
N ARG A 368 -7.99 9.86 -7.80
CA ARG A 368 -8.83 10.57 -6.82
C ARG A 368 -10.25 10.02 -6.74
N VAL A 369 -10.86 9.72 -7.89
CA VAL A 369 -12.21 9.14 -7.98
C VAL A 369 -12.13 7.61 -7.99
N VAL A 370 -12.52 7.02 -6.86
CA VAL A 370 -12.53 5.58 -6.60
C VAL A 370 -13.83 5.18 -5.89
N PRO A 371 -14.15 3.88 -5.72
CA PRO A 371 -15.37 3.49 -5.01
C PRO A 371 -15.48 4.03 -3.58
N LYS A 372 -14.35 4.29 -2.90
CA LYS A 372 -14.33 4.96 -1.58
C LYS A 372 -14.93 6.36 -1.68
N THR A 373 -14.62 7.10 -2.75
CA THR A 373 -15.20 8.43 -3.05
C THR A 373 -16.73 8.35 -3.19
N LEU A 374 -17.26 7.37 -3.92
CA LEU A 374 -18.73 7.16 -4.04
C LEU A 374 -19.39 6.89 -2.68
N ARG A 375 -18.73 6.10 -1.82
CA ARG A 375 -19.21 5.80 -0.48
C ARG A 375 -19.18 7.04 0.44
N HIS A 376 -18.14 7.86 0.37
CA HIS A 376 -18.10 9.14 1.06
C HIS A 376 -19.19 10.08 0.56
N SER A 377 -19.36 10.18 -0.76
CA SER A 377 -20.43 10.95 -1.39
C SER A 377 -21.80 10.50 -0.86
N PHE A 378 -22.05 9.20 -0.82
CA PHE A 378 -23.30 8.67 -0.29
C PHE A 378 -23.56 9.12 1.15
N ALA A 379 -22.55 9.02 2.01
CA ALA A 379 -22.64 9.44 3.40
C ALA A 379 -22.86 10.95 3.55
N VAL A 380 -22.08 11.76 2.83
CA VAL A 380 -22.19 13.22 2.83
C VAL A 380 -23.57 13.67 2.36
N HIS A 381 -24.06 13.15 1.24
CA HIS A 381 -25.41 13.46 0.75
C HIS A 381 -26.52 12.96 1.69
N SER A 382 -26.29 11.86 2.42
CA SER A 382 -27.24 11.35 3.40
C SER A 382 -27.36 12.26 4.62
N VAL A 383 -26.24 12.76 5.17
CA VAL A 383 -26.25 13.66 6.34
C VAL A 383 -26.62 15.11 5.99
N ARG A 384 -26.41 15.52 4.74
CA ARG A 384 -26.88 16.83 4.23
C ARG A 384 -28.37 16.87 4.01
N GLY A 385 -28.98 15.74 3.68
CA GLY A 385 -30.35 15.70 3.16
C GLY A 385 -30.42 16.30 1.75
N ARG A 386 -31.64 16.44 1.21
CA ARG A 386 -31.87 17.04 -0.10
C ARG A 386 -32.72 18.30 0.05
N GLU A 387 -32.07 19.47 -0.01
CA GLU A 387 -32.72 20.79 0.08
C GLU A 387 -33.87 20.93 -0.94
N ARG A 388 -33.63 20.54 -2.20
CA ARG A 388 -34.64 20.63 -3.28
C ARG A 388 -35.85 19.72 -3.12
N SER A 389 -35.74 18.61 -2.39
CA SER A 389 -36.84 17.64 -2.23
C SER A 389 -37.42 17.60 -0.82
N GLY A 390 -36.98 18.49 0.08
CA GLY A 390 -37.41 18.52 1.48
C GLY A 390 -37.11 17.24 2.25
N SER A 391 -36.19 16.38 1.77
CA SER A 391 -35.89 15.12 2.42
C SER A 391 -34.96 15.37 3.60
N PRO A 392 -35.35 14.96 4.83
CA PRO A 392 -34.58 15.27 6.03
C PRO A 392 -33.22 14.60 5.98
N ALA A 393 -32.24 15.24 6.61
CA ALA A 393 -30.95 14.65 6.87
C ALA A 393 -31.10 13.32 7.61
N MET A 394 -30.34 12.31 7.18
CA MET A 394 -30.28 11.03 7.88
C MET A 394 -29.54 11.20 9.21
N ASP A 395 -30.10 10.59 10.26
CA ASP A 395 -29.41 10.48 11.54
C ASP A 395 -28.14 9.59 11.43
N LEU A 396 -27.11 9.91 12.21
CA LEU A 396 -25.83 9.20 12.14
C LEU A 396 -25.93 7.72 12.48
N GLU A 397 -26.77 7.34 13.44
CA GLU A 397 -26.89 5.93 13.86
C GLU A 397 -27.53 5.11 12.73
N ARG A 398 -28.52 5.68 12.04
CA ARG A 398 -29.12 5.07 10.84
C ARG A 398 -28.08 4.95 9.72
N LEU A 399 -27.28 5.99 9.49
CA LEU A 399 -26.21 5.95 8.50
C LEU A 399 -25.13 4.91 8.84
N ARG A 400 -24.72 4.81 10.11
CA ARG A 400 -23.76 3.81 10.61
C ARG A 400 -24.23 2.39 10.30
N ARG A 401 -25.49 2.09 10.62
CA ARG A 401 -26.11 0.78 10.35
C ARG A 401 -26.13 0.49 8.85
N LEU A 402 -26.60 1.43 8.03
CA LEU A 402 -26.68 1.27 6.58
C LEU A 402 -25.31 1.08 5.92
N MET A 403 -24.29 1.78 6.41
CA MET A 403 -22.91 1.65 5.94
C MET A 403 -22.22 0.38 6.48
N GLY A 404 -22.73 -0.26 7.53
CA GLY A 404 -22.08 -1.40 8.18
C GLY A 404 -20.76 -1.00 8.84
N HIS A 405 -20.80 0.06 9.66
CA HIS A 405 -19.69 0.52 10.48
C HIS A 405 -19.79 -0.06 11.90
N ALA A 406 -18.70 -0.63 12.41
CA ALA A 406 -18.67 -1.25 13.74
C ALA A 406 -18.75 -0.22 14.88
N SER A 407 -18.15 0.97 14.70
CA SER A 407 -18.22 2.09 15.66
C SER A 407 -18.80 3.34 15.00
N LEU A 408 -19.49 4.16 15.80
CA LEU A 408 -19.94 5.50 15.43
C LEU A 408 -18.78 6.44 15.09
N ASP A 409 -17.59 6.25 15.65
CA ASP A 409 -16.43 7.14 15.42
C ASP A 409 -16.09 7.24 13.93
N THR A 410 -16.19 6.12 13.21
CA THR A 410 -15.95 6.07 11.77
C THR A 410 -17.01 6.79 10.92
N THR A 411 -18.21 7.01 11.48
CA THR A 411 -19.30 7.76 10.83
C THR A 411 -19.31 9.22 11.30
N ARG A 412 -18.76 9.52 12.48
CA ARG A 412 -18.74 10.85 13.10
C ARG A 412 -18.10 11.90 12.20
N GLN A 413 -17.08 11.53 11.43
CA GLN A 413 -16.40 12.38 10.46
C GLN A 413 -17.35 13.04 9.43
N TYR A 414 -18.55 12.50 9.19
CA TYR A 414 -19.51 13.11 8.28
C TYR A 414 -20.33 14.23 8.91
N LEU A 415 -20.33 14.39 10.24
CA LEU A 415 -21.09 15.44 10.93
C LEU A 415 -20.74 16.84 10.45
N GLN A 416 -19.48 17.06 10.09
CA GLN A 416 -19.01 18.36 9.59
C GLN A 416 -19.75 18.83 8.33
N PHE A 417 -20.40 17.91 7.59
CA PHE A 417 -21.18 18.25 6.40
C PHE A 417 -22.64 18.52 6.70
N ARG A 418 -23.12 18.33 7.93
CA ARG A 418 -24.50 18.65 8.28
C ARG A 418 -24.70 20.16 8.18
N ARG A 419 -25.56 20.59 7.26
CA ARG A 419 -26.07 21.97 7.22
C ARG A 419 -27.15 22.09 8.28
N SER A 420 -26.75 22.32 9.51
CA SER A 420 -27.64 22.79 10.56
C SER A 420 -26.96 23.95 11.25
N GLU A 421 -27.50 25.14 11.09
CA GLU A 421 -27.28 26.16 12.11
C GLU A 421 -27.82 25.56 13.41
N LEU A 422 -27.04 25.62 14.50
CA LEU A 422 -27.45 25.06 15.80
C LEU A 422 -28.88 25.47 16.19
N ARG A 423 -29.32 26.63 15.69
CA ARG A 423 -30.68 27.17 15.79
C ARG A 423 -31.75 26.30 15.13
N ASP A 424 -31.56 25.84 13.90
CA ASP A 424 -32.56 25.03 13.18
C ASP A 424 -32.77 23.67 13.84
N ALA A 425 -31.67 23.06 14.30
CA ALA A 425 -31.71 21.78 15.01
C ALA A 425 -32.41 21.95 16.37
N TYR A 426 -32.16 23.06 17.07
CA TYR A 426 -32.86 23.42 18.30
C TYR A 426 -34.36 23.62 18.02
N ASP A 427 -34.73 24.42 17.03
CA ASP A 427 -36.14 24.74 16.72
C ASP A 427 -36.96 23.51 16.33
N GLN A 428 -36.34 22.50 15.70
CA GLN A 428 -37.02 21.26 15.32
C GLN A 428 -37.10 20.22 16.45
N SER A 429 -36.25 20.30 17.46
CA SER A 429 -36.14 19.28 18.52
C SER A 429 -36.54 19.77 19.91
N HIS A 430 -36.64 21.08 20.10
CA HIS A 430 -37.09 21.67 21.35
C HIS A 430 -38.58 21.33 21.56
N PRO A 431 -38.97 20.83 22.75
CA PRO A 431 -40.35 20.40 23.03
C PRO A 431 -41.34 21.56 23.25
N GLY A 432 -40.91 22.82 23.08
CA GLY A 432 -41.64 24.03 23.45
C GLY A 432 -42.20 24.80 22.27
#